data_AF-A0A7V6G3Z6-F1
#
_entry.id   AF-A0A7V6G3Z6-F1
#
_cell.length_a   1.000
_cell.length_b   1.000
_cell.length_c   1.000
_cell.angle_alpha   90.00
_cell.angle_beta   90.00
_cell.angle_gamma   90.00
#
_symmetry.space_group_name_H-M   'P 1'
#
loop_
_entity.id
_entity.type
_entity.pdbx_description
1 polymer ?
#
loop_
_entity_poly.entity_id
_entity_poly.type
_entity_poly.pdbx_seq_one_letter_code
_entity_poly.pdbx_strand_id
1 'polypeptide(L)'
;MNEKDFNVGNRIDHPKYGEGVISQNGNVTFKVIFIRGGEIEFSKMSAQFEVLEQSDRENDQPVVNLKEMELMLKTLLDQYNGIEHKVALGNKWTDGVMILQPGNRDLKPKEVPIESFFHKIVMMRDRLRVLEQNINSHSVLTDEEKVNLQQYITRCYGSMTTFNIFFDDKEDFFVGNRG
;
A
#
# COMPACT_ATOMS: atom_id res chain seq x y z
N MET A 1 13.62 -4.80 43.91
CA MET A 1 14.87 -5.48 43.48
C MET A 1 15.26 -4.78 42.19
N ASN A 2 16.34 -3.99 42.21
CA ASN A 2 16.64 -3.01 41.17
C ASN A 2 16.83 -3.69 39.80
N GLU A 3 15.88 -3.50 38.89
CA GLU A 3 16.09 -3.69 37.46
C GLU A 3 17.14 -2.66 37.03
N LYS A 4 18.41 -3.08 36.97
CA LYS A 4 19.43 -2.31 36.27
C LYS A 4 19.25 -2.61 34.79
N ASP A 5 18.75 -1.64 34.03
CA ASP A 5 18.59 -1.76 32.58
C ASP A 5 19.96 -1.87 31.90
N PHE A 6 20.28 -3.08 31.44
CA PHE A 6 21.47 -3.39 30.68
C PHE A 6 21.16 -3.24 29.19
N ASN A 7 21.53 -2.09 28.62
CA ASN A 7 21.33 -1.81 27.19
C ASN A 7 22.59 -2.11 26.38
N VAL A 8 22.40 -2.39 25.08
CA VAL A 8 23.52 -2.53 24.13
C VAL A 8 24.31 -1.22 24.10
N GLY A 9 25.63 -1.30 24.25
CA GLY A 9 26.51 -0.15 24.33
C GLY A 9 26.84 0.31 25.75
N ASN A 10 26.19 -0.22 26.80
CA ASN A 10 26.57 0.07 28.18
C ASN A 10 27.98 -0.48 28.48
N ARG A 11 28.80 0.33 29.15
CA ARG A 11 30.10 -0.10 29.68
C ARG A 11 29.90 -0.64 31.08
N ILE A 12 30.39 -1.85 31.30
CA ILE A 12 30.21 -2.58 32.55
C ILE A 12 31.56 -3.04 33.11
N ASP A 13 31.62 -3.25 34.43
CA ASP A 13 32.70 -3.95 35.09
C ASP A 13 32.21 -5.31 35.60
N HIS A 14 33.00 -6.36 35.33
CA HIS A 14 32.73 -7.71 35.81
C HIS A 14 33.85 -8.18 36.75
N PRO A 15 33.54 -8.69 37.97
CA PRO A 15 34.54 -9.02 38.99
C PRO A 15 35.69 -9.93 38.53
N LYS A 16 35.43 -10.80 37.55
CA LYS A 16 36.41 -11.75 36.99
C LYS A 16 37.09 -11.28 35.70
N TYR A 17 36.41 -10.48 34.89
CA TYR A 17 36.83 -10.20 33.51
C TYR A 17 37.19 -8.71 33.29
N GLY A 18 36.98 -7.87 34.30
CA GLY A 18 37.20 -6.44 34.24
C GLY A 18 36.19 -5.75 33.34
N GLU A 19 36.61 -4.64 32.76
CA GLU A 19 35.74 -3.79 31.95
C GLU A 19 35.39 -4.41 30.59
N GLY A 20 34.11 -4.31 30.24
CA GLY A 20 33.56 -4.77 28.96
C GLY A 20 32.39 -3.91 28.49
N VAL A 21 31.98 -4.12 27.24
CA VAL A 21 30.82 -3.44 26.63
C VAL A 21 29.80 -4.48 26.20
N ILE A 22 28.52 -4.22 26.48
CA ILE A 22 27.42 -5.08 26.04
C ILE A 22 27.26 -4.94 24.53
N SER A 23 27.57 -6.00 23.78
CA SER A 23 27.45 -6.04 22.31
C SER A 23 26.04 -6.44 21.86
N GLN A 24 25.38 -7.32 22.62
CA GLN A 24 24.04 -7.80 22.30
C GLN A 24 23.24 -8.08 23.56
N ASN A 25 21.98 -7.64 23.57
CA ASN A 25 21.00 -7.91 24.62
C ASN A 25 19.93 -8.85 24.05
N GLY A 26 20.09 -10.16 24.28
CA GLY A 26 19.10 -11.16 23.89
C GLY A 26 17.99 -11.30 24.93
N ASN A 27 17.00 -12.15 24.69
CA ASN A 27 15.88 -12.30 25.64
C ASN A 27 16.32 -12.91 26.99
N VAL A 28 17.26 -13.86 26.96
CA VAL A 28 17.67 -14.66 28.15
C VAL A 28 19.17 -14.52 28.47
N THR A 29 19.97 -14.01 27.53
CA THR A 29 21.42 -13.85 27.67
C THR A 29 21.90 -12.47 27.25
N PHE A 30 23.05 -12.06 27.77
CA PHE A 30 23.82 -10.90 27.32
C PHE A 30 25.12 -11.40 26.68
N LYS A 31 25.55 -10.76 25.59
CA LYS A 31 26.93 -10.88 25.10
C LYS A 31 27.70 -9.63 25.45
N VAL A 32 28.89 -9.85 26.02
CA VAL A 32 29.78 -8.79 26.48
C VAL A 32 31.14 -9.01 25.86
N ILE A 33 31.69 -7.96 25.27
CA ILE A 33 33.05 -7.94 24.74
C ILE A 33 33.97 -7.33 25.79
N PHE A 34 34.90 -8.12 26.31
CA PHE A 34 35.94 -7.65 27.25
C PHE A 34 37.25 -7.38 26.53
N ILE A 35 37.93 -6.31 26.93
CA ILE A 35 39.19 -5.85 26.31
C ILE A 35 40.27 -6.95 26.30
N ARG A 36 40.32 -7.78 27.35
CA ARG A 36 41.32 -8.84 27.50
C ARG A 36 40.78 -10.26 27.29
N GLY A 37 39.45 -10.42 27.26
CA GLY A 37 38.78 -11.73 27.31
C GLY A 37 38.04 -12.11 26.03
N GLY A 38 37.89 -11.19 25.07
CA GLY A 38 37.05 -11.41 23.89
C GLY A 38 35.56 -11.38 24.23
N GLU A 39 34.73 -11.99 23.38
CA GLU A 39 33.29 -12.04 23.57
C GLU A 39 32.89 -13.21 24.48
N ILE A 40 32.13 -12.92 25.53
CA ILE A 40 31.62 -13.91 26.49
C ILE A 40 30.11 -13.71 26.67
N GLU A 41 29.38 -14.83 26.72
CA GLU A 41 27.94 -14.85 26.92
C GLU A 41 27.58 -15.16 28.39
N PHE A 42 26.65 -14.38 28.95
CA PHE A 42 26.16 -14.53 30.32
C PHE A 42 24.65 -14.68 30.34
N SER A 43 24.12 -15.52 31.23
CA SER A 43 22.68 -15.55 31.51
C SER A 43 22.27 -14.31 32.30
N LYS A 44 21.13 -13.71 31.93
CA LYS A 44 20.56 -12.56 32.65
C LYS A 44 20.27 -12.85 34.12
N MET A 45 20.02 -14.11 34.46
CA MET A 45 19.72 -14.53 35.83
C MET A 45 20.97 -14.60 36.73
N SER A 46 22.15 -14.75 36.13
CA SER A 46 23.42 -14.90 36.85
C SER A 46 24.37 -13.71 36.67
N ALA A 47 23.95 -12.71 35.89
CA ALA A 47 24.75 -11.54 35.54
C ALA A 47 24.98 -10.65 36.77
N GLN A 48 26.22 -10.62 37.26
CA GLN A 48 26.67 -9.71 38.32
C GLN A 48 27.57 -8.64 37.72
N PHE A 49 26.97 -7.67 37.04
CA PHE A 49 27.67 -6.55 36.41
C PHE A 49 27.43 -5.26 37.20
N GLU A 50 28.47 -4.43 37.29
CA GLU A 50 28.31 -3.03 37.67
C GLU A 50 28.35 -2.18 36.41
N VAL A 51 27.33 -1.34 36.18
CA VAL A 51 27.31 -0.41 35.04
C VAL A 51 28.19 0.77 35.40
N LEU A 52 29.28 0.97 34.65
CA LEU A 52 30.19 2.08 34.81
C LEU A 52 29.71 3.32 34.05
N GLU A 53 29.22 3.12 32.83
CA GLU A 53 28.63 4.17 31.99
C GLU A 53 27.39 3.60 31.30
N GLN A 54 26.23 4.24 31.53
CA GLN A 54 25.04 3.99 30.75
C GLN A 54 25.21 4.68 29.41
N SER A 55 24.96 3.97 28.32
CA SER A 55 24.89 4.64 27.01
C SER A 55 23.54 5.35 26.93
N ASP A 56 23.55 6.66 26.69
CA ASP A 56 22.35 7.48 26.42
C ASP A 56 21.67 7.14 25.08
N ARG A 57 21.98 5.98 24.49
CA ARG A 57 21.33 5.47 23.29
C ARG A 57 19.96 4.88 23.65
N GLU A 58 19.13 5.68 24.30
CA GLU A 58 17.70 5.44 24.27
C GLU A 58 17.23 5.66 22.83
N ASN A 59 16.67 4.60 22.23
CA ASN A 59 15.95 4.61 20.96
C ASN A 59 16.81 4.70 19.69
N ASP A 60 17.49 3.59 19.38
CA ASP A 60 17.82 3.23 17.98
C ASP A 60 16.61 2.58 17.28
N GLN A 61 15.39 2.86 17.74
CA GLN A 61 14.23 2.71 16.85
C GLN A 61 14.34 3.87 15.86
N PRO A 62 14.40 3.60 14.54
CA PRO A 62 14.32 4.69 13.59
C PRO A 62 13.02 5.43 13.90
N VAL A 63 13.13 6.66 14.40
CA VAL A 63 11.98 7.55 14.57
C VAL A 63 11.52 7.81 13.15
N VAL A 64 10.58 6.98 12.68
CA VAL A 64 10.13 7.03 11.32
C VAL A 64 9.54 8.42 11.13
N ASN A 65 10.23 9.24 10.36
CA ASN A 65 9.83 10.62 10.15
C ASN A 65 8.45 10.58 9.48
N LEU A 66 7.46 11.25 10.08
CA LEU A 66 6.11 11.35 9.52
C LEU A 66 6.13 11.79 8.05
N LYS A 67 7.08 12.64 7.65
CA LYS A 67 7.28 13.05 6.25
C LYS A 67 7.80 11.93 5.36
N GLU A 68 8.66 11.05 5.87
CA GLU A 68 9.15 9.89 5.13
C GLU A 68 8.06 8.83 4.99
N MET A 69 7.25 8.60 6.02
CA MET A 69 6.05 7.76 5.91
C MET A 69 5.06 8.33 4.89
N GLU A 70 4.83 9.64 4.91
CA GLU A 70 3.94 10.30 3.96
C GLU A 70 4.47 10.17 2.52
N LEU A 71 5.77 10.38 2.32
CA LEU A 71 6.43 10.21 1.02
C LEU A 71 6.36 8.76 0.54
N MET A 72 6.59 7.80 1.43
CA MET A 72 6.56 6.38 1.12
C MET A 72 5.12 5.92 0.83
N LEU A 73 4.13 6.39 1.59
CA LEU A 73 2.70 6.17 1.30
C LEU A 73 2.29 6.81 -0.02
N LYS A 74 2.72 8.04 -0.32
CA LYS A 74 2.50 8.67 -1.64
C LYS A 74 3.12 7.86 -2.76
N THR A 75 4.35 7.41 -2.57
CA THR A 75 5.07 6.61 -3.57
C THR A 75 4.38 5.26 -3.79
N LEU A 76 3.94 4.60 -2.73
CA LEU A 76 3.13 3.39 -2.82
C LEU A 76 1.78 3.67 -3.48
N LEU A 77 1.08 4.72 -3.10
CA LEU A 77 -0.21 5.08 -3.70
C LEU A 77 -0.05 5.50 -5.17
N ASP A 78 1.02 6.17 -5.58
CA ASP A 78 1.30 6.51 -6.97
C ASP A 78 1.72 5.28 -7.79
N GLN A 79 2.50 4.38 -7.18
CA GLN A 79 2.86 3.09 -7.76
C GLN A 79 1.65 2.17 -7.90
N TYR A 80 0.68 2.25 -6.98
CA TYR A 80 -0.55 1.47 -6.96
C TYR A 80 -1.76 2.20 -7.57
N ASN A 81 -1.65 3.50 -7.87
CA ASN A 81 -2.61 4.25 -8.69
C ASN A 81 -2.65 3.68 -10.13
N GLY A 82 -1.60 2.94 -10.53
CA GLY A 82 -1.57 2.13 -11.74
C GLY A 82 -1.93 0.65 -11.53
N ILE A 83 -2.22 0.21 -10.30
CA ILE A 83 -2.80 -1.11 -10.04
C ILE A 83 -4.30 -0.96 -10.24
N GLU A 84 -4.67 -0.88 -11.51
CA GLU A 84 -6.03 -1.13 -11.97
C GLU A 84 -6.48 -2.43 -11.29
N HIS A 85 -7.60 -2.37 -10.56
CA HIS A 85 -8.34 -3.58 -10.22
C HIS A 85 -8.50 -4.33 -11.54
N LYS A 86 -7.85 -5.49 -11.70
CA LYS A 86 -7.86 -6.24 -12.97
C LYS A 86 -9.28 -6.73 -13.20
N VAL A 87 -10.08 -5.90 -13.86
CA VAL A 87 -11.43 -6.27 -14.28
C VAL A 87 -11.29 -7.38 -15.30
N ALA A 88 -11.91 -8.51 -15.01
CA ALA A 88 -11.90 -9.66 -15.90
C ALA A 88 -12.87 -9.46 -17.06
N LEU A 89 -12.39 -9.72 -18.28
CA LEU A 89 -13.24 -9.90 -19.45
C LEU A 89 -13.96 -11.24 -19.30
N GLY A 90 -15.27 -11.26 -19.51
CA GLY A 90 -16.07 -12.47 -19.44
C GLY A 90 -15.56 -13.55 -20.41
N ASN A 91 -15.42 -14.79 -19.92
CA ASN A 91 -14.77 -15.90 -20.62
C ASN A 91 -15.29 -16.17 -22.06
N LYS A 92 -16.53 -15.79 -22.36
CA LYS A 92 -17.14 -15.95 -23.70
C LYS A 92 -16.56 -15.01 -24.77
N TRP A 93 -15.77 -14.01 -24.37
CA TRP A 93 -15.22 -12.99 -25.26
C TRP A 93 -13.70 -13.08 -25.44
N THR A 94 -13.05 -14.01 -24.75
CA THR A 94 -11.60 -14.24 -24.83
C THR A 94 -11.17 -14.54 -26.26
N ASP A 95 -10.10 -13.88 -26.72
CA ASP A 95 -9.55 -13.94 -28.08
C ASP A 95 -10.56 -13.53 -29.17
N GLY A 96 -11.60 -12.79 -28.77
CA GLY A 96 -12.66 -12.33 -29.66
C GLY A 96 -12.29 -11.07 -30.44
N VAL A 97 -13.02 -10.83 -31.53
CA VAL A 97 -12.90 -9.62 -32.35
C VAL A 97 -14.27 -8.94 -32.50
N MET A 98 -14.28 -7.62 -32.33
CA MET A 98 -15.39 -6.75 -32.68
C MET A 98 -15.27 -6.33 -34.14
N ILE A 99 -16.31 -6.54 -34.93
CA ILE A 99 -16.37 -6.14 -36.34
C ILE A 99 -17.27 -4.91 -36.48
N LEU A 100 -16.68 -3.75 -36.79
CA LEU A 100 -17.40 -2.54 -37.12
C LEU A 100 -17.74 -2.55 -38.61
N GLN A 101 -19.00 -2.85 -38.92
CA GLN A 101 -19.53 -2.89 -40.27
C GLN A 101 -20.01 -1.50 -40.70
N PRO A 102 -19.40 -0.86 -41.72
CA PRO A 102 -19.92 0.38 -42.27
C PRO A 102 -21.29 0.13 -42.92
N GLY A 103 -22.19 1.11 -42.83
CA GLY A 103 -23.47 1.06 -43.53
C GLY A 103 -23.32 1.09 -45.06
N ASN A 104 -22.23 1.66 -45.55
CA ASN A 104 -21.83 1.53 -46.95
C ASN A 104 -21.16 0.16 -47.18
N ARG A 105 -21.76 -0.68 -48.02
CA ARG A 105 -21.31 -2.05 -48.31
C ARG A 105 -20.03 -2.12 -49.14
N ASP A 106 -19.63 -1.03 -49.78
CA ASP A 106 -18.38 -0.97 -50.56
C ASP A 106 -17.14 -0.75 -49.68
N LEU A 107 -17.34 -0.40 -48.40
CA LEU A 107 -16.26 -0.18 -47.45
C LEU A 107 -15.94 -1.46 -46.67
N LYS A 108 -14.64 -1.68 -46.43
CA LYS A 108 -14.18 -2.82 -45.64
C LYS A 108 -14.58 -2.67 -44.17
N PRO A 109 -15.02 -3.76 -43.51
CA PRO A 109 -15.22 -3.78 -42.08
C PRO A 109 -13.93 -3.48 -41.33
N LYS A 110 -14.04 -2.83 -40.17
CA LYS A 110 -12.89 -2.62 -39.28
C LYS A 110 -12.97 -3.61 -38.13
N GLU A 111 -11.90 -4.38 -37.97
CA GLU A 111 -11.76 -5.30 -36.84
C GLU A 111 -11.06 -4.61 -35.67
N VAL A 112 -11.52 -4.90 -34.47
CA VAL A 112 -10.97 -4.39 -33.21
C VAL A 112 -10.90 -5.56 -32.22
N PRO A 113 -9.73 -5.90 -31.67
CA PRO A 113 -9.64 -6.92 -30.61
C PRO A 113 -10.55 -6.56 -29.42
N ILE A 114 -11.33 -7.50 -28.92
CA ILE A 114 -12.30 -7.23 -27.85
C ILE A 114 -11.59 -6.78 -26.57
N GLU A 115 -10.43 -7.35 -26.24
CA GLU A 115 -9.61 -6.99 -25.09
C GLU A 115 -9.19 -5.52 -25.15
N SER A 116 -8.79 -5.05 -26.34
CA SER A 116 -8.39 -3.65 -26.56
C SER A 116 -9.57 -2.69 -26.41
N PHE A 117 -10.77 -3.11 -26.86
CA PHE A 117 -11.98 -2.32 -26.66
C PHE A 117 -12.42 -2.33 -25.19
N PHE A 118 -12.44 -3.48 -24.55
CA PHE A 118 -12.81 -3.66 -23.15
C PHE A 118 -11.92 -2.87 -22.21
N HIS A 119 -10.59 -2.89 -22.42
CA HIS A 119 -9.67 -2.08 -21.63
C HIS A 119 -10.01 -0.58 -21.72
N LYS A 120 -10.48 -0.07 -22.88
CA LYS A 120 -10.94 1.33 -22.99
C LYS A 120 -12.21 1.60 -22.19
N ILE A 121 -13.13 0.63 -22.12
CA ILE A 121 -14.34 0.71 -21.31
C ILE A 121 -13.99 0.76 -19.82
N VAL A 122 -13.08 -0.12 -19.38
CA VAL A 122 -12.57 -0.13 -18.00
C VAL A 122 -11.89 1.19 -17.64
N MET A 123 -10.99 1.70 -18.51
CA MET A 123 -10.36 3.01 -18.29
C MET A 123 -11.37 4.16 -18.15
N MET A 124 -12.47 4.13 -18.91
CA MET A 124 -13.51 5.16 -18.82
C MET A 124 -14.26 5.08 -17.48
N ARG A 125 -14.60 3.87 -17.04
CA ARG A 125 -15.22 3.61 -15.74
C ARG A 125 -14.36 4.17 -14.61
N ASP A 126 -13.07 3.85 -14.63
CA ASP A 126 -12.16 4.23 -13.55
C ASP A 126 -11.97 5.75 -13.49
N ARG A 127 -11.93 6.43 -14.65
CA ARG A 127 -11.91 7.90 -14.71
C ARG A 127 -13.18 8.54 -14.15
N LEU A 128 -14.36 7.97 -14.41
CA LEU A 128 -15.61 8.47 -13.86
C LEU A 128 -15.68 8.28 -12.35
N ARG A 129 -15.17 7.14 -11.84
CA ARG A 129 -15.05 6.89 -10.40
C ARG A 129 -14.13 7.91 -9.73
N VAL A 130 -12.97 8.21 -10.32
CA VAL A 130 -12.06 9.25 -9.81
C VAL A 130 -12.72 10.63 -9.84
N LEU A 131 -13.44 10.96 -10.92
CA LEU A 131 -14.17 12.22 -11.03
C LEU A 131 -15.22 12.36 -9.91
N GLU A 132 -15.98 11.31 -9.63
CA GLU A 132 -16.96 11.28 -8.55
C GLU A 132 -16.33 11.50 -7.17
N GLN A 133 -15.20 10.85 -6.89
CA GLN A 133 -14.44 11.03 -5.66
C GLN A 133 -13.93 12.47 -5.50
N ASN A 134 -13.45 13.08 -6.58
CA ASN A 134 -12.99 14.47 -6.59
C ASN A 134 -14.15 15.45 -6.30
N ILE A 135 -15.34 15.18 -6.84
CA ILE A 135 -16.53 16.01 -6.56
C ILE A 135 -16.95 15.86 -5.09
N ASN A 136 -16.95 14.64 -4.56
CA ASN A 136 -17.34 14.38 -3.18
C ASN A 136 -16.43 15.11 -2.17
N SER A 137 -15.11 15.09 -2.43
CA SER A 137 -14.10 15.74 -1.59
C SER A 137 -13.87 17.23 -1.89
N HIS A 138 -14.58 17.81 -2.87
CA HIS A 138 -14.38 19.20 -3.26
C HIS A 138 -14.73 20.17 -2.13
N SER A 139 -13.81 21.07 -1.78
CA SER A 139 -13.94 21.98 -0.62
C SER A 139 -14.84 23.18 -0.85
N VAL A 140 -15.02 23.59 -2.11
CA VAL A 140 -15.77 24.81 -2.48
C VAL A 140 -17.23 24.53 -2.87
N LEU A 141 -17.53 23.34 -3.39
CA LEU A 141 -18.87 23.04 -3.91
C LEU A 141 -19.85 22.88 -2.75
N THR A 142 -21.04 23.47 -2.91
CA THR A 142 -22.16 23.26 -1.99
C THR A 142 -22.69 21.83 -2.09
N ASP A 143 -23.40 21.38 -1.05
CA ASP A 143 -23.98 20.02 -1.05
C ASP A 143 -24.97 19.82 -2.20
N GLU A 144 -25.75 20.85 -2.55
CA GLU A 144 -26.68 20.80 -3.68
C GLU A 144 -25.96 20.64 -5.03
N GLU A 145 -24.89 21.40 -5.25
CA GLU A 145 -24.08 21.29 -6.47
C GLU A 145 -23.41 19.91 -6.59
N LYS A 146 -22.89 19.38 -5.47
CA LYS A 146 -22.31 18.03 -5.42
C LYS A 146 -23.34 16.98 -5.81
N VAL A 147 -24.54 17.04 -5.22
CA VAL A 147 -25.63 16.11 -5.55
C VAL A 147 -26.01 16.19 -7.03
N ASN A 148 -26.13 17.39 -7.60
CA ASN A 148 -26.47 17.57 -9.02
C ASN A 148 -25.41 16.95 -9.95
N LEU A 149 -24.12 17.16 -9.65
CA LEU A 149 -23.02 16.57 -10.42
C LEU A 149 -22.97 15.05 -10.27
N GLN A 150 -23.15 14.53 -9.05
CA GLN A 150 -23.23 13.09 -8.79
C GLN A 150 -24.38 12.45 -9.57
N GLN A 151 -25.57 13.07 -9.61
CA GLN A 151 -26.68 12.58 -10.44
C GLN A 151 -26.36 12.57 -11.93
N TYR A 152 -25.58 13.53 -12.43
CA TYR A 152 -25.11 13.52 -13.81
C TYR A 152 -24.15 12.35 -14.06
N ILE A 153 -23.20 12.11 -13.16
CA ILE A 153 -22.29 10.96 -13.22
C ILE A 153 -23.06 9.64 -13.19
N THR A 154 -24.07 9.50 -12.32
CA THR A 154 -24.94 8.31 -12.29
C THR A 154 -25.68 8.09 -13.61
N ARG A 155 -26.09 9.16 -14.31
CA ARG A 155 -26.65 9.05 -15.67
C ARG A 155 -25.62 8.60 -16.70
N CYS A 156 -24.37 9.06 -16.59
CA CYS A 156 -23.26 8.54 -17.40
C CYS A 156 -23.02 7.04 -17.15
N TYR A 157 -23.02 6.58 -15.90
CA TYR A 157 -22.97 5.14 -15.60
C TYR A 157 -24.15 4.39 -16.25
N GLY A 158 -25.36 4.95 -16.18
CA GLY A 158 -26.55 4.38 -16.81
C GLY A 158 -26.42 4.17 -18.32
N SER A 159 -25.82 5.12 -19.05
CA SER A 159 -25.66 5.02 -20.51
C SER A 159 -24.64 3.96 -20.94
N MET A 160 -23.76 3.52 -20.03
CA MET A 160 -22.75 2.50 -20.30
C MET A 160 -23.20 1.08 -19.92
N THR A 161 -24.40 0.91 -19.35
CA THR A 161 -24.94 -0.40 -18.93
C THR A 161 -25.00 -1.43 -20.07
N THR A 162 -25.10 -1.00 -21.33
CA THR A 162 -25.02 -1.89 -22.50
C THR A 162 -23.68 -2.66 -22.56
N PHE A 163 -22.60 -2.09 -22.04
CA PHE A 163 -21.28 -2.73 -22.03
C PHE A 163 -21.11 -3.75 -20.89
N ASN A 164 -22.07 -3.89 -19.98
CA ASN A 164 -22.03 -4.90 -18.90
C ASN A 164 -21.89 -6.33 -19.44
N ILE A 165 -22.26 -6.57 -20.70
CA ILE A 165 -22.10 -7.87 -21.35
C ILE A 165 -20.65 -8.38 -21.41
N PHE A 166 -19.66 -7.47 -21.31
CA PHE A 166 -18.23 -7.77 -21.40
C PHE A 166 -17.61 -8.16 -20.06
N PHE A 167 -18.22 -7.83 -18.92
CA PHE A 167 -17.66 -8.08 -17.60
C PHE A 167 -17.95 -9.52 -17.16
N ASP A 168 -16.98 -10.15 -16.49
CA ASP A 168 -17.15 -11.47 -15.87
C ASP A 168 -17.94 -11.37 -14.56
N ASP A 169 -17.57 -10.39 -13.72
CA ASP A 169 -18.16 -10.15 -12.41
C ASP A 169 -19.23 -9.04 -12.41
N LYS A 170 -20.33 -9.30 -11.69
CA LYS A 170 -21.43 -8.33 -11.55
C LYS A 170 -21.07 -7.10 -10.72
N GLU A 171 -20.10 -7.22 -9.82
CA GLU A 171 -19.62 -6.11 -8.98
C GLU A 171 -18.93 -5.03 -9.81
N ASP A 172 -18.40 -5.39 -10.99
CA ASP A 172 -17.75 -4.47 -11.90
C ASP A 172 -18.71 -3.78 -12.89
N PHE A 173 -20.00 -4.12 -12.85
CA PHE A 173 -20.99 -3.60 -13.79
C PHE A 173 -21.17 -2.10 -13.62
N PHE A 174 -21.42 -1.41 -14.73
CA PHE A 174 -21.99 -0.07 -14.71
C PHE A 174 -23.41 -0.15 -14.11
N VAL A 175 -23.66 0.67 -13.10
CA VAL A 175 -24.97 0.79 -12.44
C VAL A 175 -25.44 2.24 -12.55
N GLY A 176 -26.54 2.47 -13.26
CA GLY A 176 -27.18 3.78 -13.35
C GLY A 176 -28.39 3.91 -12.44
N ASN A 177 -29.09 5.04 -12.56
CA ASN A 177 -30.40 5.19 -11.95
C ASN A 177 -31.35 4.19 -12.60
N ARG A 178 -31.90 3.28 -11.79
CA ARG A 178 -33.09 2.53 -12.19
C ARG A 178 -34.22 3.55 -12.29
N GLY A 179 -34.73 3.77 -13.50
CA GLY A 179 -35.90 4.61 -13.74
C GLY A 179 -37.13 4.09 -13.02
#